data_AF-A0A315XC72-F1
#
_entry.id   AF-A0A315XC72-F1
#
_cell.length_a   1.000
_cell.length_b   1.000
_cell.length_c   1.000
_cell.angle_alpha   90.00
_cell.angle_beta   90.00
_cell.angle_gamma   90.00
#
_symmetry.space_group_name_H-M   'P 1'
#
loop_
_entity.id
_entity.type
_entity.pdbx_description
1 polymer ?
#
loop_
_entity_poly.entity_id
_entity_poly.type
_entity_poly.pdbx_seq_one_letter_code
_entity_poly.pdbx_strand_id
1 'polypeptide(L)'
;MKTSVGIIISATIYETDYNRIGYAVLLKYFQIEGKFPHRKQEIPDVVVEHVAQQLKVQSNEFKRYELQERVAKRHRVQIRAFLGVRVGTVVDAKTILAWLFTHDQPLEEHNFDRLKEAMYERYK
;
A
#
# COMPACT_ATOMS: atom_id res chain seq x y z
N MET A 1 -6.39 -8.77 -11.30
CA MET A 1 -5.17 -9.54 -10.98
C MET A 1 -4.01 -9.03 -11.86
N LYS A 2 -3.42 -7.87 -11.54
CA LYS A 2 -2.24 -7.37 -12.27
C LYS A 2 -1.03 -8.16 -11.75
N THR A 3 -0.42 -8.90 -12.66
CA THR A 3 0.46 -10.07 -12.48
C THR A 3 1.74 -9.79 -11.69
N SER A 4 2.25 -10.79 -10.96
CA SER A 4 3.55 -10.78 -10.24
C SER A 4 4.74 -10.30 -11.10
N VAL A 5 4.63 -10.40 -12.43
CA VAL A 5 5.62 -9.89 -13.41
C VAL A 5 5.82 -8.38 -13.30
N GLY A 6 4.78 -7.57 -13.06
CA GLY A 6 4.92 -6.11 -12.93
C GLY A 6 5.70 -5.69 -11.69
N ILE A 7 5.58 -6.48 -10.61
CA ILE A 7 6.33 -6.32 -9.37
C ILE A 7 7.81 -6.59 -9.62
N ILE A 8 8.12 -7.69 -10.31
CA ILE A 8 9.50 -8.07 -10.65
C ILE A 8 10.14 -6.99 -11.52
N ILE A 9 9.46 -6.52 -12.57
CA ILE A 9 10.02 -5.48 -13.45
C ILE A 9 10.28 -4.17 -12.68
N SER A 10 9.31 -3.70 -11.88
CA SER A 10 9.50 -2.48 -11.10
C SER A 10 10.59 -2.64 -10.04
N ALA A 11 10.69 -3.81 -9.41
CA ALA A 11 11.78 -4.12 -8.49
C ALA A 11 13.14 -4.15 -9.21
N THR A 12 13.25 -4.73 -10.40
CA THR A 12 14.50 -4.82 -11.16
C THR A 12 15.04 -3.45 -11.61
N ILE A 13 14.20 -2.41 -11.67
CA ILE A 13 14.63 -1.03 -11.99
C ILE A 13 15.39 -0.38 -10.82
N TYR A 14 15.31 -0.92 -9.59
CA TYR A 14 16.07 -0.39 -8.46
C TYR A 14 17.45 -1.03 -8.37
N GLU A 15 18.47 -0.19 -8.38
CA GLU A 15 19.89 -0.58 -8.45
C GLU A 15 20.42 -1.22 -7.15
N THR A 16 19.76 -0.98 -6.01
CA THR A 16 20.18 -1.50 -4.70
C THR A 16 19.15 -2.42 -4.07
N ASP A 17 19.61 -3.49 -3.42
CA ASP A 17 18.72 -4.52 -2.84
C ASP A 17 17.77 -3.96 -1.78
N TYR A 18 18.20 -3.01 -0.95
CA TYR A 18 17.33 -2.35 0.03
C TYR A 18 16.20 -1.55 -0.64
N ASN A 19 16.43 -0.95 -1.81
CA ASN A 19 15.37 -0.26 -2.56
C ASN A 19 14.42 -1.26 -3.24
N ARG A 20 14.95 -2.39 -3.74
CA ARG A 20 14.17 -3.48 -4.35
C ARG A 20 13.18 -4.07 -3.35
N ILE A 21 13.67 -4.50 -2.19
CA ILE A 21 12.83 -5.05 -1.12
C ILE A 21 11.89 -3.99 -0.53
N GLY A 22 12.38 -2.76 -0.34
CA GLY A 22 11.56 -1.65 0.16
C GLY A 22 10.37 -1.33 -0.73
N TYR A 23 10.57 -1.28 -2.06
CA TYR A 23 9.48 -1.10 -3.02
C TYR A 23 8.46 -2.24 -2.95
N ALA A 24 8.92 -3.49 -2.98
CA ALA A 24 8.03 -4.65 -3.00
C ALA A 24 7.21 -4.78 -1.72
N VAL A 25 7.82 -4.53 -0.55
CA VAL A 25 7.13 -4.51 0.74
C VAL A 25 6.08 -3.39 0.77
N LEU A 26 6.42 -2.18 0.35
CA LEU A 26 5.45 -1.08 0.28
C LEU A 26 4.27 -1.38 -0.66
N LEU A 27 4.56 -1.99 -1.81
CA LEU A 27 3.53 -2.37 -2.76
C LEU A 27 2.59 -3.40 -2.15
N LYS A 28 3.14 -4.46 -1.53
CA LYS A 28 2.33 -5.53 -0.96
C LYS A 28 1.50 -5.03 0.23
N TYR A 29 2.09 -4.19 1.08
CA TYR A 29 1.38 -3.56 2.18
C TYR A 29 0.22 -2.70 1.68
N PHE A 30 0.45 -1.85 0.67
CA PHE A 30 -0.61 -1.00 0.12
C PHE A 30 -1.75 -1.79 -0.53
N GLN A 31 -1.45 -2.92 -1.18
CA GLN A 31 -2.49 -3.80 -1.75
C GLN A 31 -3.43 -4.41 -0.70
N ILE A 32 -2.95 -4.62 0.52
CA ILE A 32 -3.73 -5.21 1.61
C ILE A 32 -4.41 -4.12 2.44
N GLU A 33 -3.65 -3.08 2.81
CA GLU A 33 -4.09 -2.09 3.80
C GLU A 33 -4.73 -0.84 3.16
N GLY A 34 -4.56 -0.62 1.86
CA GLY A 34 -5.01 0.60 1.17
C GLY A 34 -4.26 1.87 1.57
N LYS A 35 -3.21 1.75 2.38
CA LYS A 35 -2.37 2.85 2.89
C LYS A 35 -0.90 2.41 2.93
N PHE A 36 0.00 3.37 3.12
CA PHE A 36 1.43 3.07 3.35
C PHE A 36 1.73 3.01 4.85
N PRO A 37 2.69 2.18 5.29
CA PRO A 37 3.09 2.10 6.68
C PRO A 37 3.80 3.39 7.10
N HIS A 38 3.58 3.82 8.34
CA HIS A 38 4.27 4.99 8.92
C HIS A 38 5.57 4.58 9.60
N ARG A 39 5.60 3.37 10.16
CA ARG A 39 6.72 2.78 10.91
C ARG A 39 7.02 1.38 10.38
N LYS A 40 8.29 0.94 10.43
CA LYS A 40 8.69 -0.39 9.96
C LYS A 40 8.04 -1.51 10.78
N GLN A 41 7.75 -1.26 12.05
CA GLN A 41 7.11 -2.21 12.97
C GLN A 41 5.65 -2.54 12.60
N GLU A 42 5.00 -1.73 11.74
CA GLU A 42 3.68 -2.07 11.20
C GLU A 42 3.75 -3.25 10.21
N ILE A 43 4.94 -3.58 9.71
CA ILE A 43 5.15 -4.67 8.76
C ILE A 43 5.69 -5.88 9.55
N PRO A 44 4.96 -7.00 9.60
CA PRO A 44 5.46 -8.21 10.25
C PRO A 44 6.73 -8.74 9.57
N ASP A 45 7.72 -9.18 10.37
CA ASP A 45 9.00 -9.67 9.85
C ASP A 45 8.85 -10.83 8.86
N VAL A 46 7.87 -11.72 9.10
CA VAL A 46 7.54 -12.83 8.19
C VAL A 46 7.15 -12.35 6.78
N VAL A 47 6.53 -11.18 6.66
CA VAL A 47 6.17 -10.59 5.37
C VAL A 47 7.43 -10.11 4.65
N VAL A 48 8.34 -9.46 5.38
CA VAL A 48 9.62 -9.00 4.83
C VAL A 48 10.46 -10.18 4.35
N GLU A 49 10.53 -11.24 5.16
CA GLU A 49 11.25 -12.47 4.82
C GLU A 49 10.68 -13.14 3.57
N HIS A 50 9.36 -13.29 3.50
CA HIS A 50 8.70 -13.88 2.35
C HIS A 50 8.95 -13.08 1.06
N VAL A 51 8.89 -11.75 1.12
CA VAL A 51 9.20 -10.88 -0.03
C VAL A 51 10.68 -10.98 -0.41
N ALA A 52 11.59 -11.03 0.56
CA ALA A 52 13.02 -11.16 0.32
C ALA A 52 13.36 -12.44 -0.45
N GLN A 53 12.74 -13.57 -0.06
CA GLN A 53 12.89 -14.85 -0.74
C GLN A 53 12.47 -14.78 -2.21
N GLN A 54 11.33 -14.14 -2.51
CA GLN A 54 10.87 -13.97 -3.89
C GLN A 54 11.81 -13.11 -4.75
N LEU A 55 12.43 -12.09 -4.15
CA LEU A 55 13.36 -11.20 -4.82
C LEU A 55 14.79 -11.72 -4.88
N LYS A 56 15.08 -12.84 -4.20
CA LYS A 56 16.42 -13.41 -4.00
C LYS A 56 17.39 -12.42 -3.37
N VAL A 57 16.94 -11.70 -2.35
CA VAL A 57 17.74 -10.74 -1.57
C VAL A 57 17.72 -11.11 -0.08
N GLN A 58 18.63 -10.55 0.71
CA GLN A 58 18.63 -10.73 2.15
C GLN A 58 17.53 -9.88 2.81
N SER A 59 16.72 -10.48 3.68
CA SER A 59 15.63 -9.77 4.39
C SER A 59 16.14 -8.60 5.23
N ASN A 60 17.38 -8.72 5.76
CA ASN A 60 18.04 -7.67 6.53
C ASN A 60 18.29 -6.39 5.72
N GLU A 61 18.32 -6.44 4.38
CA GLU A 61 18.44 -5.23 3.55
C GLU A 61 17.27 -4.27 3.75
N PHE A 62 16.08 -4.77 4.13
CA PHE A 62 14.94 -3.90 4.43
C PHE A 62 15.21 -2.97 5.62
N LYS A 63 16.10 -3.34 6.55
CA LYS A 63 16.47 -2.46 7.67
C LYS A 63 17.13 -1.17 7.19
N ARG A 64 17.83 -1.20 6.06
CA ARG A 64 18.49 -0.04 5.44
C ARG A 64 17.54 0.83 4.63
N TYR A 65 16.34 0.34 4.33
CA TYR A 65 15.36 1.08 3.56
C TYR A 65 14.63 2.10 4.43
N GLU A 66 14.73 3.39 4.13
CA GLU A 66 14.12 4.44 4.95
C GLU A 66 12.74 4.88 4.42
N LEU A 67 11.70 4.66 5.23
CA LEU A 67 10.29 4.88 4.84
C LEU A 67 9.96 6.35 4.54
N GLN A 68 10.71 7.31 5.10
CA GLN A 68 10.41 8.75 5.03
C GLN A 68 11.31 9.52 4.06
N GLU A 69 12.30 8.85 3.47
CA GLU A 69 13.22 9.49 2.53
C GLU A 69 12.58 9.80 1.17
N ARG A 70 13.28 10.62 0.39
CA ARG A 70 12.87 11.02 -0.96
C ARG A 70 12.60 9.81 -1.87
N VAL A 71 13.41 8.76 -1.74
CA VAL A 71 13.26 7.52 -2.53
C VAL A 71 11.93 6.83 -2.19
N ALA A 72 11.61 6.68 -0.90
CA ALA A 72 10.33 6.10 -0.48
C ALA A 72 9.14 6.94 -0.93
N LYS A 73 9.24 8.28 -0.91
CA LYS A 73 8.20 9.15 -1.50
C LYS A 73 7.98 8.86 -2.99
N ARG A 74 9.06 8.68 -3.77
CA ARG A 74 8.99 8.29 -5.19
C ARG A 74 8.30 6.93 -5.36
N HIS A 75 8.67 5.94 -4.54
CA HIS A 75 8.08 4.61 -4.59
C HIS A 75 6.56 4.67 -4.35
N ARG A 76 6.10 5.44 -3.36
CA ARG A 76 4.67 5.62 -3.08
C ARG A 76 3.90 6.18 -4.28
N VAL A 77 4.48 7.15 -5.00
CA VAL A 77 3.89 7.70 -6.23
C VAL A 77 3.83 6.64 -7.33
N GLN A 78 4.92 5.90 -7.55
CA GLN A 78 4.98 4.84 -8.57
C GLN A 78 3.99 3.71 -8.26
N ILE A 79 3.85 3.31 -7.00
CA ILE A 79 2.91 2.29 -6.55
C ILE A 79 1.46 2.74 -6.80
N ARG A 80 1.10 3.97 -6.43
CA ARG A 80 -0.22 4.54 -6.70
C ARG A 80 -0.53 4.54 -8.20
N ALA A 81 0.40 5.01 -9.02
CA ALA A 81 0.27 5.02 -10.48
C ALA A 81 0.09 3.59 -11.04
N PHE A 82 0.88 2.63 -10.57
CA PHE A 82 0.80 1.22 -10.99
C PHE A 82 -0.57 0.60 -10.65
N LEU A 83 -1.10 0.90 -9.46
CA LEU A 83 -2.39 0.41 -9.00
C LEU A 83 -3.59 1.18 -9.55
N GLY A 84 -3.35 2.32 -10.21
CA GLY A 84 -4.41 3.22 -10.71
C GLY A 84 -5.15 3.95 -9.60
N VAL A 85 -4.50 4.18 -8.46
CA VAL A 85 -5.08 4.84 -7.29
C VAL A 85 -4.60 6.29 -7.24
N ARG A 86 -5.52 7.23 -7.08
CA ARG A 86 -5.16 8.66 -6.93
C ARG A 86 -4.99 9.03 -5.45
N VAL A 87 -4.35 10.16 -5.19
CA VAL A 87 -4.27 10.70 -3.83
C VAL A 87 -5.65 11.23 -3.42
N GLY A 88 -6.12 10.81 -2.25
CA GLY A 88 -7.35 11.33 -1.67
C GLY A 88 -7.21 12.81 -1.29
N THR A 89 -8.27 13.57 -1.53
CA THR A 89 -8.36 15.01 -1.27
C THR A 89 -9.37 15.27 -0.15
N VAL A 90 -9.36 16.49 0.40
CA VAL A 90 -10.37 16.94 1.35
C VAL A 90 -11.78 16.92 0.73
N VAL A 91 -11.89 17.14 -0.58
CA VAL A 91 -13.16 17.06 -1.31
C VAL A 91 -13.70 15.62 -1.28
N ASP A 92 -12.82 14.64 -1.47
CA ASP A 92 -13.21 13.22 -1.40
C ASP A 92 -13.71 12.85 -0.01
N ALA A 93 -12.99 13.28 1.03
CA ALA A 93 -13.43 13.07 2.40
C ALA A 93 -14.81 13.68 2.67
N LYS A 94 -15.06 14.92 2.21
CA LYS A 94 -16.39 15.56 2.33
C LYS A 94 -17.47 14.80 1.57
N THR A 95 -17.16 14.33 0.37
CA THR A 95 -18.09 13.57 -0.47
C THR A 95 -18.44 12.23 0.17
N ILE A 96 -17.44 11.55 0.72
CA ILE A 96 -17.57 10.31 1.49
C ILE A 96 -18.46 10.54 2.72
N LEU A 97 -18.19 11.58 3.51
CA LEU A 97 -18.97 11.90 4.70
C LEU A 97 -20.43 12.21 4.35
N ALA A 98 -20.68 13.03 3.33
CA ALA A 98 -22.04 13.31 2.87
C ALA A 98 -22.79 12.04 2.43
N TRP A 99 -22.10 11.11 1.76
CA TRP A 99 -22.67 9.82 1.40
C TRP A 99 -23.01 8.96 2.63
N LEU A 100 -22.11 8.89 3.61
CA LEU A 100 -22.36 8.17 4.87
C LEU A 100 -23.61 8.68 5.60
N PHE A 101 -23.85 10.00 5.62
CA PHE A 101 -25.03 10.58 6.27
C PHE A 101 -26.34 10.39 5.49
N THR A 102 -26.30 9.94 4.24
CA THR A 102 -27.51 9.71 3.42
C THR A 102 -27.94 8.24 3.37
N HIS A 103 -27.16 7.33 3.96
CA HIS A 103 -27.45 5.90 3.98
C HIS A 103 -27.47 5.42 5.45
N ASP A 104 -28.64 5.06 5.96
CA ASP A 104 -28.79 4.55 7.35
C ASP A 104 -28.30 3.11 7.52
N GLN A 105 -28.38 2.27 6.48
CA GLN A 105 -28.05 0.84 6.56
C GLN A 105 -26.61 0.50 7.00
N PRO A 106 -25.55 1.19 6.53
CA PRO A 106 -24.18 0.86 6.96
C PRO A 106 -23.87 1.28 8.41
N LEU A 107 -24.67 2.18 8.99
CA LEU A 107 -24.51 2.65 10.37
C LEU A 107 -25.15 1.69 11.39
N GLU A 108 -26.24 1.02 11.01
CA GLU A 108 -26.97 0.09 11.88
C GLU A 108 -26.21 -1.24 12.13
N GLU A 109 -25.43 -1.73 11.17
CA GLU A 109 -24.68 -2.98 11.34
C GLU A 109 -23.45 -2.83 12.26
N HIS A 110 -23.04 -1.60 12.61
CA HIS A 110 -21.80 -1.28 13.36
C HIS A 110 -20.55 -2.05 12.90
N ASN A 111 -20.55 -2.56 11.66
CA ASN A 111 -19.49 -3.37 11.10
C ASN A 111 -18.54 -2.48 10.31
N PHE A 112 -17.52 -1.99 11.01
CA PHE A 112 -16.53 -1.08 10.45
C PHE A 112 -15.81 -1.66 9.23
N ASP A 113 -15.57 -2.97 9.20
CA ASP A 113 -14.87 -3.63 8.10
C ASP A 113 -15.72 -3.63 6.82
N ARG A 114 -17.01 -3.97 6.91
CA ARG A 114 -17.94 -3.88 5.77
C ARG A 114 -18.08 -2.46 5.25
N LEU A 115 -18.15 -1.48 6.16
CA LEU A 115 -18.20 -0.07 5.79
C LEU A 115 -16.95 0.34 5.00
N LYS A 116 -15.78 -0.09 5.47
CA LYS A 116 -14.48 0.17 4.83
C LYS A 116 -14.39 -0.47 3.43
N GLU A 117 -14.87 -1.70 3.26
CA GLU A 117 -14.92 -2.38 1.95
C GLU A 117 -15.80 -1.62 0.95
N ALA A 118 -17.02 -1.26 1.35
CA ALA A 118 -17.93 -0.48 0.51
C ALA A 118 -17.34 0.88 0.09
N MET A 119 -16.61 1.53 1.00
CA MET A 119 -15.88 2.76 0.70
C MET A 119 -14.78 2.55 -0.36
N TYR A 120 -13.99 1.48 -0.23
CA TYR A 120 -12.88 1.20 -1.14
C TYR A 120 -13.32 0.81 -2.55
N GLU A 121 -14.42 0.08 -2.70
CA GLU A 121 -14.99 -0.22 -4.02
C GLU A 121 -15.48 1.04 -4.73
N ARG A 122 -16.01 2.00 -3.97
CA ARG A 122 -16.59 3.24 -4.53
C ARG A 122 -15.57 4.32 -4.86
N TYR A 123 -14.46 4.42 -4.10
CA TYR A 123 -13.57 5.59 -4.11
C TYR A 123 -12.09 5.28 -4.43
N LYS A 124 -11.84 4.32 -5.33
CA LYS A 124 -10.49 3.94 -5.77
C LYS A 124 -9.74 5.02 -6.56
#